data_AF-A0A497L6M8-F1
#
_entry.id   AF-A0A497L6M8-F1
#
_cell.length_a   1.000
_cell.length_b   1.000
_cell.length_c   1.000
_cell.angle_alpha   90.00
_cell.angle_beta   90.00
_cell.angle_gamma   90.00
#
_symmetry.space_group_name_H-M   'P 1'
#
loop_
_entity.id
_entity.type
_entity.pdbx_description
1 polymer ?
#
loop_
_entity_poly.entity_id
_entity_poly.type
_entity_poly.pdbx_seq_one_letter_code
_entity_poly.pdbx_strand_id
1 'polypeptide(L)'
;MRALVAEIASCTRCPLHASRKNPVPGEGDLDAELMLVGEAPGRWEDEKGRPFVGAAGKLLNELLALAGFKREEVYIANVLKCRPPGNRDPKPEEVEACTPFLDRQIRIVAPRVIACLGRHSTRYLFSKAGLVFRRMGEARGRIYRARLLGMEVLLIPTFHPASALYNPSYRALLEADFELIGRVVKGATGAEQAPPRRRRRTLEDFMV
;
A
#
# COMPACT_ATOMS: atom_id res chain seq x y z
N MET A 1 0.99 12.71 10.43
CA MET A 1 0.03 12.32 9.38
C MET A 1 -0.89 13.45 8.93
N ARG A 2 -1.63 14.13 9.84
CA ARG A 2 -2.57 15.22 9.49
C ARG A 2 -2.03 16.26 8.48
N ALA A 3 -0.88 16.87 8.77
CA ALA A 3 -0.27 17.85 7.87
C ALA A 3 0.06 17.28 6.47
N LEU A 4 0.48 16.01 6.41
CA LEU A 4 0.77 15.33 5.15
C LEU A 4 -0.50 15.12 4.31
N VAL A 5 -1.62 14.79 4.97
CA VAL A 5 -2.93 14.65 4.30
C VAL A 5 -3.40 15.99 3.75
N ALA A 6 -3.27 17.07 4.52
CA ALA A 6 -3.60 18.41 4.04
C ALA A 6 -2.74 18.81 2.83
N GLU A 7 -1.45 18.51 2.85
CA GLU A 7 -0.54 18.75 1.72
C GLU A 7 -0.91 17.93 0.47
N ILE A 8 -1.31 16.67 0.65
CA ILE A 8 -1.82 15.82 -0.44
C ILE A 8 -3.13 16.40 -1.01
N ALA A 9 -4.01 16.90 -0.14
CA ALA A 9 -5.31 17.43 -0.53
C ALA A 9 -5.18 18.63 -1.49
N SER A 10 -4.25 19.54 -1.22
CA SER A 10 -3.99 20.74 -2.02
C SER A 10 -2.89 20.56 -3.07
N CYS A 11 -2.35 19.34 -3.26
CA CYS A 11 -1.19 19.12 -4.12
C CYS A 11 -1.51 19.39 -5.61
N THR A 12 -0.62 20.13 -6.28
CA THR A 12 -0.66 20.42 -7.72
C THR A 12 0.63 20.04 -8.46
N ARG A 13 1.50 19.21 -7.85
CA ARG A 13 2.85 18.89 -8.38
C ARG A 13 2.88 18.08 -9.69
N CYS A 14 1.77 17.52 -10.14
CA CYS A 14 1.67 16.80 -11.41
C CYS A 14 0.27 16.93 -12.03
N PRO A 15 0.09 16.71 -13.34
CA PRO A 15 -1.17 16.97 -14.06
C PRO A 15 -2.41 16.24 -13.52
N LEU A 16 -2.22 15.15 -12.76
CA LEU A 16 -3.32 14.38 -12.17
C LEU A 16 -4.19 15.19 -11.19
N HIS A 17 -3.68 16.30 -10.66
CA HIS A 17 -4.46 17.19 -9.81
C HIS A 17 -5.67 17.81 -10.52
N ALA A 18 -5.56 18.03 -11.84
CA ALA A 18 -6.59 18.69 -12.62
C ALA A 18 -7.79 17.76 -12.92
N SER A 19 -7.59 16.45 -12.90
CA SER A 19 -8.62 15.46 -13.26
C SER A 19 -9.20 14.67 -12.09
N ARG A 20 -8.58 14.73 -10.90
CA ARG A 20 -9.09 14.01 -9.72
C ARG A 20 -10.37 14.66 -9.20
N LYS A 21 -11.31 13.86 -8.70
CA LYS A 21 -12.40 14.36 -7.86
C LYS A 21 -11.95 14.49 -6.42
N ASN A 22 -11.35 13.44 -5.86
CA ASN A 22 -10.77 13.46 -4.54
C ASN A 22 -9.34 12.88 -4.58
N PRO A 23 -8.39 13.49 -3.87
CA PRO A 23 -7.14 12.82 -3.57
C PRO A 23 -7.39 11.65 -2.60
N VAL A 24 -6.53 10.65 -2.67
CA VAL A 24 -6.60 9.44 -1.86
C VAL A 24 -5.26 9.28 -1.14
N PRO A 25 -5.09 9.90 0.03
CA PRO A 25 -3.81 9.88 0.74
C PRO A 25 -3.41 8.45 1.16
N GLY A 26 -4.37 7.68 1.64
CA GLY A 26 -4.21 6.37 2.28
C GLY A 26 -5.25 6.24 3.38
N GLU A 27 -5.30 5.14 4.12
CA GLU A 27 -6.09 4.98 5.36
C GLU A 27 -5.58 3.80 6.19
N GLY A 28 -5.89 3.78 7.50
CA GLY A 28 -5.55 2.68 8.39
C GLY A 28 -4.90 3.10 9.69
N ASP A 29 -4.36 2.11 10.42
CA ASP A 29 -3.64 2.32 11.68
C ASP A 29 -2.27 2.97 11.42
N LEU A 30 -1.95 4.02 12.17
CA LEU A 30 -0.67 4.71 12.09
C LEU A 30 0.47 3.96 12.80
N ASP A 31 0.14 2.99 13.65
CA ASP A 31 1.09 2.09 14.30
C ASP A 31 1.06 0.68 13.64
N ALA A 32 0.57 0.57 12.40
CA ALA A 32 0.40 -0.70 11.70
C ALA A 32 1.74 -1.42 11.44
N GLU A 33 1.84 -2.68 11.85
CA GLU A 33 2.99 -3.53 11.51
C GLU A 33 3.03 -3.93 10.02
N LEU A 34 1.85 -3.94 9.37
CA LEU A 34 1.67 -4.25 7.96
C LEU A 34 1.16 -3.03 7.19
N MET A 35 1.93 -2.60 6.20
CA MET A 35 1.51 -1.62 5.21
C MET A 35 1.28 -2.28 3.85
N LEU A 36 0.18 -1.93 3.18
CA LEU A 36 -0.13 -2.37 1.83
C LEU A 36 0.05 -1.20 0.87
N VAL A 37 0.78 -1.42 -0.22
CA VAL A 37 1.06 -0.38 -1.22
C VAL A 37 0.61 -0.84 -2.60
N GLY A 38 -0.44 -0.22 -3.11
CA GLY A 38 -0.91 -0.40 -4.48
C GLY A 38 -0.35 0.64 -5.46
N GLU A 39 -0.97 0.71 -6.63
CA GLU A 39 -0.52 1.55 -7.74
C GLU A 39 -1.08 2.97 -7.67
N ALA A 40 -2.39 3.12 -7.85
CA ALA A 40 -3.08 4.39 -7.92
C ALA A 40 -4.57 4.22 -7.57
N PRO A 41 -5.29 5.31 -7.24
CA PRO A 41 -6.74 5.29 -7.09
C PRO A 41 -7.44 4.90 -8.40
N GLY A 42 -8.47 4.06 -8.30
CA GLY A 42 -9.42 3.81 -9.38
C GLY A 42 -10.63 4.76 -9.30
N ARG A 43 -11.66 4.49 -10.11
CA ARG A 43 -12.88 5.32 -10.17
C ARG A 43 -13.56 5.48 -8.81
N TRP A 44 -13.74 4.39 -8.07
CA TRP A 44 -14.46 4.43 -6.80
C TRP A 44 -13.64 5.05 -5.69
N GLU A 45 -12.32 4.90 -5.75
CA GLU A 45 -11.39 5.51 -4.81
C GLU A 45 -11.37 7.04 -5.00
N ASP A 46 -11.30 7.51 -6.24
CA ASP A 46 -11.39 8.93 -6.60
C ASP A 46 -12.74 9.53 -6.22
N GLU A 47 -13.83 8.78 -6.37
CA GLU A 47 -15.16 9.21 -5.98
C GLU A 47 -15.31 9.36 -4.45
N LYS A 48 -14.66 8.48 -3.67
CA LYS A 48 -14.84 8.39 -2.22
C LYS A 48 -13.69 8.98 -1.40
N GLY A 49 -12.56 9.32 -2.00
CA GLY A 49 -11.34 9.76 -1.30
C GLY A 49 -10.64 8.66 -0.49
N ARG A 50 -10.99 7.39 -0.70
CA ARG A 50 -10.53 6.24 0.11
C ARG A 50 -9.88 5.16 -0.74
N PRO A 51 -8.76 4.53 -0.32
CA PRO A 51 -8.06 3.55 -1.15
C PRO A 51 -8.79 2.21 -1.18
N PHE A 52 -8.72 1.45 -2.28
CA PHE A 52 -9.26 0.08 -2.37
C PHE A 52 -10.71 -0.06 -1.86
N VAL A 53 -11.64 0.69 -2.43
CA VAL A 53 -13.08 0.65 -2.11
C VAL A 53 -13.94 0.16 -3.29
N GLY A 54 -13.34 -0.08 -4.46
CA GLY A 54 -13.95 -0.76 -5.60
C GLY A 54 -13.90 -2.29 -5.51
N ALA A 55 -14.08 -2.98 -6.64
CA ALA A 55 -14.10 -4.45 -6.71
C ALA A 55 -12.78 -5.09 -6.22
N ALA A 56 -11.64 -4.55 -6.65
CA ALA A 56 -10.32 -4.97 -6.18
C ALA A 56 -10.16 -4.79 -4.66
N GLY A 57 -10.82 -3.78 -4.09
CA GLY A 57 -10.82 -3.53 -2.66
C GLY A 57 -11.64 -4.53 -1.85
N LYS A 58 -12.76 -5.03 -2.40
CA LYS A 58 -13.53 -6.10 -1.78
C LYS A 58 -12.70 -7.38 -1.67
N LEU A 59 -12.03 -7.77 -2.76
CA LEU A 59 -11.10 -8.90 -2.74
C LEU A 59 -9.94 -8.67 -1.78
N LEU A 60 -9.40 -7.44 -1.70
CA LEU A 60 -8.37 -7.10 -0.72
C LEU A 60 -8.83 -7.36 0.72
N ASN A 61 -10.09 -7.04 1.05
CA ASN A 61 -10.63 -7.29 2.39
C ASN A 61 -10.73 -8.80 2.69
N GLU A 62 -11.11 -9.63 1.71
CA GLU A 62 -11.11 -11.10 1.85
C GLU A 62 -9.69 -11.63 2.12
N LEU A 63 -8.71 -11.12 1.37
CA LEU A 63 -7.30 -11.50 1.52
C LEU A 63 -6.71 -11.06 2.87
N LEU A 64 -7.07 -9.88 3.36
CA LEU A 64 -6.68 -9.43 4.70
C LEU A 64 -7.26 -10.34 5.79
N ALA A 65 -8.53 -10.72 5.66
CA ALA A 65 -9.16 -11.66 6.57
C ALA A 65 -8.45 -13.02 6.57
N LEU A 66 -8.06 -13.53 5.40
CA LEU A 66 -7.26 -14.75 5.24
C LEU A 66 -5.89 -14.63 5.94
N ALA A 67 -5.21 -13.49 5.81
CA ALA A 67 -3.96 -13.21 6.53
C ALA A 67 -4.17 -13.02 8.05
N GLY A 68 -5.43 -12.89 8.49
CA GLY A 68 -5.84 -12.70 9.87
C GLY A 68 -5.70 -11.26 10.36
N PHE A 69 -5.97 -10.30 9.48
CA PHE A 69 -6.03 -8.87 9.80
C PHE A 69 -7.42 -8.32 9.50
N LYS A 70 -7.87 -7.39 10.33
CA LYS A 70 -8.93 -6.46 9.94
C LYS A 70 -8.33 -5.29 9.17
N ARG A 71 -9.15 -4.65 8.33
CA ARG A 71 -8.70 -3.52 7.48
C ARG A 71 -8.17 -2.36 8.32
N GLU A 72 -8.78 -2.10 9.46
CA GLU A 72 -8.40 -1.06 10.41
C GLU A 72 -7.11 -1.34 11.17
N GLU A 73 -6.54 -2.55 11.10
CA GLU A 73 -5.28 -2.93 11.77
C GLU A 73 -4.05 -2.76 10.87
N VAL A 74 -4.26 -2.44 9.59
CA VAL A 74 -3.22 -2.28 8.59
C VAL A 74 -3.24 -0.86 8.05
N TYR A 75 -2.16 -0.42 7.40
CA TYR A 75 -2.14 0.85 6.67
C TYR A 75 -2.15 0.61 5.17
N ILE A 76 -3.09 1.21 4.44
CA ILE A 76 -3.26 1.04 3.00
C ILE A 76 -2.94 2.35 2.29
N ALA A 77 -2.04 2.29 1.31
CA ALA A 77 -1.67 3.42 0.48
C ALA A 77 -1.44 2.99 -0.98
N ASN A 78 -1.20 3.97 -1.84
CA ASN A 78 -0.81 3.78 -3.24
C ASN A 78 0.44 4.59 -3.56
N VAL A 79 1.15 4.21 -4.63
CA VAL A 79 2.25 5.01 -5.21
C VAL A 79 1.75 6.40 -5.60
N LEU A 80 0.64 6.48 -6.35
CA LEU A 80 -0.02 7.74 -6.66
C LEU A 80 -1.15 8.05 -5.67
N LYS A 81 -1.40 9.33 -5.42
CA LYS A 81 -2.52 9.81 -4.58
C LYS A 81 -3.71 10.33 -5.38
N CYS A 82 -3.62 10.31 -6.70
CA CYS A 82 -4.63 10.82 -7.63
C CYS A 82 -4.87 9.78 -8.73
N ARG A 83 -6.11 9.65 -9.18
CA ARG A 83 -6.49 8.72 -10.25
C ARG A 83 -5.94 9.20 -11.60
N PRO A 84 -5.20 8.37 -12.34
CA PRO A 84 -4.89 8.62 -13.74
C PRO A 84 -6.14 8.63 -14.63
N PRO A 85 -6.27 9.56 -15.60
CA PRO A 85 -7.38 9.57 -16.54
C PRO A 85 -7.60 8.21 -17.22
N GLY A 86 -8.84 7.72 -17.22
CA GLY A 86 -9.16 6.42 -17.81
C GLY A 86 -8.57 5.21 -17.08
N ASN A 87 -8.06 5.37 -15.84
CA ASN A 87 -7.30 4.34 -15.11
C ASN A 87 -6.08 3.82 -15.88
N ARG A 88 -5.45 4.65 -16.72
CA ARG A 88 -4.19 4.30 -17.37
C ARG A 88 -3.08 4.08 -16.34
N ASP A 89 -2.00 3.44 -16.78
CA ASP A 89 -0.79 3.30 -15.96
C ASP A 89 -0.21 4.68 -15.55
N PRO A 90 0.41 4.77 -14.35
CA PRO A 90 1.21 5.91 -13.91
C PRO A 90 2.35 6.23 -14.87
N LYS A 91 2.51 7.51 -15.22
CA LYS A 91 3.70 7.98 -15.94
C LYS A 91 4.88 8.16 -14.98
N PRO A 92 6.14 8.04 -15.46
CA PRO A 92 7.33 8.23 -14.63
C PRO A 92 7.34 9.55 -13.85
N GLU A 93 7.01 10.66 -14.51
CA GLU A 93 6.97 11.99 -13.90
C GLU A 93 5.89 12.14 -12.83
N GLU A 94 4.77 11.42 -12.97
CA GLU A 94 3.69 11.39 -11.96
C GLU A 94 4.14 10.61 -10.72
N VAL A 95 4.85 9.49 -10.93
CA VAL A 95 5.43 8.68 -9.85
C VAL A 95 6.49 9.49 -9.11
N GLU A 96 7.40 10.14 -9.81
CA GLU A 96 8.45 10.97 -9.22
C GLU A 96 7.86 12.12 -8.38
N ALA A 97 6.86 12.82 -8.90
CA ALA A 97 6.21 13.93 -8.19
C ALA A 97 5.43 13.49 -6.94
N CYS A 98 4.87 12.28 -6.93
CA CYS A 98 3.91 11.83 -5.91
C CYS A 98 4.55 10.97 -4.81
N THR A 99 5.58 10.20 -5.14
CA THR A 99 6.24 9.26 -4.21
C THR A 99 6.90 9.87 -2.97
N PRO A 100 7.32 11.15 -2.93
CA PRO A 100 7.74 11.79 -1.67
C PRO A 100 6.66 11.75 -0.58
N PHE A 101 5.37 11.69 -0.94
CA PHE A 101 4.30 11.47 0.02
C PHE A 101 4.30 10.06 0.58
N LEU A 102 4.45 9.04 -0.28
CA LEU A 102 4.54 7.66 0.15
C LEU A 102 5.75 7.44 1.06
N ASP A 103 6.91 8.03 0.74
CA ASP A 103 8.10 7.93 1.59
C ASP A 103 7.87 8.50 2.99
N ARG A 104 7.18 9.64 3.09
CA ARG A 104 6.82 10.23 4.37
C ARG A 104 5.79 9.39 5.12
N GLN A 105 4.84 8.77 4.42
CA GLN A 105 3.90 7.83 5.05
C GLN A 105 4.63 6.62 5.63
N ILE A 106 5.53 6.01 4.86
CA ILE A 106 6.34 4.87 5.31
C ILE A 106 7.16 5.25 6.55
N ARG A 107 7.77 6.44 6.58
CA ARG A 107 8.50 6.93 7.78
C ARG A 107 7.60 7.18 8.99
N ILE A 108 6.38 7.67 8.77
CA ILE A 108 5.43 7.96 9.86
C ILE A 108 4.88 6.65 10.45
N VAL A 109 4.49 5.71 9.58
CA VAL A 109 3.89 4.44 9.99
C VAL A 109 4.95 3.45 10.50
N ALA A 110 6.18 3.55 9.97
CA ALA A 110 7.31 2.68 10.30
C ALA A 110 6.94 1.18 10.30
N PRO A 111 6.30 0.66 9.24
CA PRO A 111 5.81 -0.72 9.21
C PRO A 111 6.98 -1.70 9.18
N ARG A 112 6.79 -2.87 9.78
CA ARG A 112 7.77 -3.97 9.73
C ARG A 112 7.71 -4.72 8.41
N VAL A 113 6.51 -4.84 7.85
CA VAL A 113 6.24 -5.52 6.59
C VAL A 113 5.51 -4.60 5.63
N ILE A 114 5.96 -4.56 4.38
CA ILE A 114 5.27 -3.87 3.28
C ILE A 114 4.86 -4.89 2.21
N ALA A 115 3.56 -5.10 2.07
CA ALA A 115 2.99 -5.87 0.97
C ALA A 115 2.89 -5.00 -0.30
N CYS A 116 3.66 -5.34 -1.33
CA CYS A 116 3.71 -4.58 -2.58
C CYS A 116 2.69 -5.18 -3.56
N LEU A 117 1.53 -4.52 -3.70
CA LEU A 117 0.42 -4.98 -4.53
C LEU A 117 0.66 -4.58 -6.00
N GLY A 118 1.26 -5.48 -6.77
CA GLY A 118 1.50 -5.32 -8.21
C GLY A 118 2.85 -4.71 -8.58
N ARG A 119 3.07 -4.56 -9.89
CA ARG A 119 4.39 -4.20 -10.45
C ARG A 119 4.83 -2.77 -10.11
N HIS A 120 3.91 -1.83 -9.98
CA HIS A 120 4.26 -0.41 -9.79
C HIS A 120 4.80 -0.15 -8.39
N SER A 121 4.12 -0.62 -7.35
CA SER A 121 4.60 -0.52 -5.97
C SER A 121 5.85 -1.35 -5.75
N THR A 122 5.90 -2.58 -6.29
CA THR A 122 7.09 -3.43 -6.22
C THR A 122 8.31 -2.75 -6.84
N ARG A 123 8.19 -2.26 -8.08
CA ARG A 123 9.29 -1.58 -8.78
C ARG A 123 9.78 -0.35 -8.01
N TYR A 124 8.87 0.46 -7.49
CA TYR A 124 9.22 1.66 -6.73
C TYR A 124 10.00 1.30 -5.45
N LEU A 125 9.43 0.42 -4.62
CA LEU A 125 10.02 0.07 -3.32
C LEU A 125 11.32 -0.72 -3.48
N PHE A 126 11.41 -1.60 -4.48
CA PHE A 126 12.65 -2.31 -4.81
C PHE A 126 13.75 -1.33 -5.22
N SER A 127 13.45 -0.39 -6.12
CA SER A 127 14.42 0.63 -6.54
C SER A 127 14.92 1.45 -5.34
N LYS A 128 14.03 1.85 -4.43
CA LYS A 128 14.41 2.58 -3.20
C LYS A 128 15.23 1.74 -2.22
N ALA A 129 15.07 0.42 -2.25
CA ALA A 129 15.84 -0.51 -1.42
C ALA A 129 17.11 -1.06 -2.11
N GLY A 130 17.44 -0.61 -3.32
CA GLY A 130 18.57 -1.13 -4.10
C GLY A 130 18.37 -2.54 -4.65
N LEU A 131 17.13 -3.02 -4.73
CA LEU A 131 16.77 -4.33 -5.26
C LEU A 131 16.39 -4.23 -6.75
N VAL A 132 16.69 -5.29 -7.52
CA VAL A 132 16.35 -5.37 -8.94
C VAL A 132 14.97 -6.01 -9.13
N PHE A 133 14.06 -5.28 -9.79
CA PHE A 133 12.76 -5.81 -10.21
C PHE A 133 12.77 -6.15 -11.71
N ARG A 134 12.46 -7.40 -12.05
CA ARG A 134 12.33 -7.86 -13.46
C ARG A 134 10.89 -8.05 -13.86
N ARG A 135 10.19 -8.98 -13.21
CA ARG A 135 8.77 -9.28 -13.44
C ARG A 135 8.10 -9.83 -12.19
N MET A 136 6.78 -9.69 -12.11
CA MET A 136 6.01 -10.16 -10.94
C MET A 136 6.17 -11.65 -10.68
N GLY A 137 6.17 -12.49 -11.72
CA GLY A 137 6.28 -13.95 -11.56
C GLY A 137 7.57 -14.43 -10.89
N GLU A 138 8.63 -13.62 -10.89
CA GLU A 138 9.90 -13.92 -10.20
C GLU A 138 9.94 -13.34 -8.78
N ALA A 139 9.27 -12.21 -8.58
CA ALA A 139 9.34 -11.43 -7.34
C ALA A 139 8.29 -11.85 -6.31
N ARG A 140 7.09 -12.26 -6.75
CA ARG A 140 5.96 -12.51 -5.85
C ARG A 140 6.18 -13.70 -4.91
N GLY A 141 5.52 -13.65 -3.75
CA GLY A 141 5.53 -14.75 -2.78
C GLY A 141 6.88 -15.03 -2.14
N ARG A 142 7.76 -14.02 -2.14
CA ARG A 142 9.10 -14.07 -1.54
C ARG A 142 9.24 -12.93 -0.54
N ILE A 143 10.06 -13.17 0.47
CA ILE A 143 10.39 -12.19 1.50
C ILE A 143 11.73 -11.57 1.15
N TYR A 144 11.77 -10.25 1.02
CA TYR A 144 12.99 -9.50 0.80
C TYR A 144 13.28 -8.67 2.04
N ARG A 145 14.38 -9.00 2.74
CA ARG A 145 14.94 -8.13 3.77
C ARG A 145 15.59 -6.95 3.09
N ALA A 146 15.18 -5.74 3.44
CA ALA A 146 15.63 -4.55 2.76
C ALA A 146 15.77 -3.39 3.74
N ARG A 147 16.72 -2.50 3.46
CA ARG A 147 16.81 -1.22 4.14
C ARG A 147 16.11 -0.16 3.29
N LEU A 148 14.97 0.33 3.79
CA LEU A 148 14.14 1.31 3.10
C LEU A 148 14.08 2.59 3.94
N LEU A 149 14.51 3.72 3.35
CA LEU A 149 14.46 5.04 4.00
C LEU A 149 15.15 5.08 5.38
N GLY A 150 16.19 4.26 5.55
CA GLY A 150 16.96 4.14 6.79
C GLY A 150 16.47 3.05 7.76
N MET A 151 15.33 2.41 7.48
CA MET A 151 14.69 1.41 8.34
C MET A 151 14.83 0.00 7.76
N GLU A 152 14.97 -1.00 8.63
CA GLU A 152 14.88 -2.41 8.23
C GLU A 152 13.41 -2.78 8.03
N VAL A 153 13.07 -3.28 6.84
CA VAL A 153 11.71 -3.67 6.45
C VAL A 153 11.72 -4.98 5.68
N LEU A 154 10.63 -5.72 5.77
CA LEU A 154 10.37 -6.87 4.91
C LEU A 154 9.46 -6.44 3.75
N LEU A 155 9.96 -6.53 2.52
CA LEU A 155 9.15 -6.32 1.33
C LEU A 155 8.62 -7.66 0.84
N ILE A 156 7.30 -7.77 0.66
CA ILE A 156 6.66 -8.97 0.11
C ILE A 156 5.84 -8.56 -1.12
N PRO A 157 6.38 -8.74 -2.33
CA PRO A 157 5.63 -8.52 -3.55
C PRO A 157 4.51 -9.55 -3.73
N THR A 158 3.39 -9.10 -4.26
CA THR A 158 2.29 -9.96 -4.70
C THR A 158 1.56 -9.33 -5.88
N PHE A 159 0.67 -10.07 -6.52
CA PHE A 159 -0.15 -9.52 -7.60
C PHE A 159 -1.10 -8.44 -7.09
N HIS A 160 -1.49 -7.53 -7.98
CA HIS A 160 -2.51 -6.54 -7.63
C HIS A 160 -3.88 -7.24 -7.58
N PRO A 161 -4.75 -6.99 -6.57
CA PRO A 161 -6.04 -7.67 -6.47
C PRO A 161 -6.90 -7.57 -7.74
N ALA A 162 -6.81 -6.47 -8.48
CA ALA A 162 -7.51 -6.30 -9.75
C ALA A 162 -7.18 -7.39 -10.80
N SER A 163 -5.97 -7.94 -10.83
CA SER A 163 -5.59 -8.97 -11.81
C SER A 163 -6.20 -10.35 -11.49
N ALA A 164 -6.69 -10.54 -10.26
CA ALA A 164 -7.30 -11.79 -9.80
C ALA A 164 -8.84 -11.78 -9.87
N LEU A 165 -9.48 -10.64 -10.16
CA LEU A 165 -10.95 -10.53 -10.18
C LEU A 165 -11.63 -11.50 -11.14
N TYR A 166 -10.97 -11.81 -12.26
CA TYR A 166 -11.50 -12.69 -13.31
C TYR A 166 -10.53 -13.82 -13.68
N ASN A 167 -9.48 -14.04 -12.88
CA ASN A 167 -8.47 -15.06 -13.13
C ASN A 167 -8.28 -15.94 -11.88
N PRO A 168 -8.90 -17.14 -11.86
CA PRO A 168 -8.83 -18.05 -10.72
C PRO A 168 -7.40 -18.46 -10.36
N SER A 169 -6.52 -18.66 -11.36
CA SER A 169 -5.13 -19.02 -11.11
C SER A 169 -4.37 -17.91 -10.36
N TYR A 170 -4.64 -16.65 -10.69
CA TYR A 170 -4.03 -15.51 -10.00
C TYR A 170 -4.64 -15.30 -8.62
N ARG A 171 -5.91 -15.63 -8.43
CA ARG A 171 -6.56 -15.61 -7.10
C ARG A 171 -5.88 -16.59 -6.14
N ALA A 172 -5.68 -17.84 -6.55
CA ALA A 172 -5.02 -18.85 -5.71
C ALA A 172 -3.59 -18.44 -5.32
N LEU A 173 -2.83 -17.86 -6.26
CA LEU A 173 -1.50 -17.31 -5.98
C LEU A 173 -1.55 -16.13 -5.01
N LEU A 174 -2.55 -15.26 -5.13
CA LEU A 174 -2.71 -14.11 -4.26
C LEU A 174 -3.10 -14.54 -2.83
N GLU A 175 -3.98 -15.52 -2.69
CA GLU A 175 -4.34 -16.12 -1.40
C GLU A 175 -3.12 -16.72 -0.70
N ALA A 176 -2.32 -17.53 -1.39
CA ALA A 176 -1.08 -18.11 -0.85
C ALA A 176 -0.06 -17.04 -0.42
N ASP A 177 0.04 -15.92 -1.15
CA ASP A 177 0.90 -14.80 -0.75
C ASP A 177 0.40 -14.09 0.51
N PHE A 178 -0.91 -13.93 0.67
CA PHE A 178 -1.50 -13.32 1.86
C PHE A 178 -1.39 -14.22 3.09
N GLU A 179 -1.47 -15.54 2.93
CA GLU A 179 -1.14 -16.48 4.01
C GLU A 179 0.33 -16.36 4.45
N LEU A 180 1.26 -16.21 3.49
CA LEU A 180 2.66 -15.93 3.79
C LEU A 180 2.81 -14.60 4.55
N ILE A 181 2.18 -13.52 4.07
CA ILE A 181 2.20 -12.20 4.73
C ILE A 181 1.70 -12.33 6.17
N GLY A 182 0.56 -13.00 6.38
CA GLY A 182 -0.01 -13.24 7.70
C GLY A 182 0.96 -13.97 8.64
N ARG A 183 1.59 -15.06 8.16
CA ARG A 183 2.60 -15.80 8.93
C ARG A 183 3.83 -14.96 9.25
N VAL A 184 4.32 -14.17 8.30
CA VAL A 184 5.51 -13.33 8.51
C VAL A 184 5.26 -12.26 9.54
N VAL A 185 4.14 -11.53 9.46
CA VAL A 185 3.83 -10.48 10.44
C VAL A 185 3.64 -11.10 11.83
N LYS A 186 2.87 -12.19 11.96
CA LYS A 186 2.64 -12.87 13.25
C LYS A 186 3.91 -13.52 13.82
N GLY A 187 4.74 -14.11 12.97
CA GLY A 187 6.02 -14.68 13.37
C GLY A 187 7.03 -13.61 13.79
N ALA A 188 6.99 -12.44 13.16
CA ALA A 188 7.78 -11.29 13.56
C ALA A 188 7.29 -10.74 14.93
N THR A 189 6.02 -10.86 15.29
CA THR A 189 5.51 -10.45 16.63
C THR A 189 5.86 -11.39 17.79
N GLY A 190 6.51 -12.53 17.51
CA GLY A 190 6.95 -13.49 18.53
C GLY A 190 8.42 -13.30 18.92
N ALA A 191 8.65 -13.09 20.23
CA ALA A 191 9.91 -12.87 20.96
C ALA A 191 10.35 -11.38 21.08
N GLU A 192 10.16 -10.86 22.29
CA GLU A 192 10.59 -9.56 22.85
C GLU A 192 9.76 -8.29 22.50
N GLN A 193 8.85 -8.00 23.44
CA GLN A 193 8.38 -6.66 23.83
C GLN A 193 7.93 -5.72 22.71
N ALA A 194 6.78 -6.04 22.08
CA ALA A 194 5.99 -4.99 21.44
C ALA A 194 5.50 -4.01 22.54
N PRO A 195 5.79 -2.70 22.45
CA PRO A 195 5.26 -1.74 23.41
C PRO A 195 3.73 -1.77 23.41
N PRO A 196 3.07 -1.43 24.53
CA PRO A 196 1.62 -1.48 24.63
C PRO A 196 1.00 -0.62 23.52
N ARG A 197 0.10 -1.23 22.73
CA ARG A 197 -0.65 -0.58 21.64
C ARG A 197 -1.23 0.74 22.16
N ARG A 198 -0.67 1.88 21.73
CA ARG A 198 -1.21 3.20 22.06
C ARG A 198 -2.54 3.37 21.32
N ARG A 199 -3.42 4.22 21.88
CA ARG A 199 -4.79 4.46 21.39
C ARG A 199 -4.81 4.58 19.85
N ARG A 200 -5.58 3.71 19.19
CA ARG A 200 -5.79 3.68 17.73
C ARG A 200 -6.09 5.08 17.22
N ARG A 201 -5.28 5.58 16.29
CA ARG A 201 -5.55 6.84 15.58
C ARG A 201 -5.73 6.50 14.12
N THR A 202 -6.96 6.61 13.62
CA THR A 202 -7.23 6.42 12.20
C THR A 202 -7.09 7.75 11.47
N LEU A 203 -7.06 7.73 10.13
CA LEU A 203 -7.08 8.96 9.36
C LEU A 203 -8.36 9.79 9.55
N GLU A 204 -9.47 9.14 9.90
CA GLU A 204 -10.75 9.79 10.18
C GLU A 204 -10.64 10.76 11.37
N ASP A 205 -9.76 10.47 12.34
CA ASP A 205 -9.48 11.36 13.47
C ASP A 205 -8.80 12.69 13.09
N PHE A 206 -8.33 12.81 11.84
CA PHE A 206 -7.56 13.95 11.36
C PHE A 206 -8.22 14.72 10.22
N MET A 207 -9.40 14.30 9.78
CA MET A 207 -10.16 14.91 8.68
C MET A 207 -11.16 15.99 9.13
N VAL A 208 -10.98 16.54 10.34
CA VAL A 208 -11.72 17.71 10.86
C VAL A 208 -10.95 19.00 10.57
#